data_AF-A0A0Q6QAY3-F1
#
_entry.id   AF-A0A0Q6QAY3-F1
#
_cell.length_a   1.000
_cell.length_b   1.000
_cell.length_c   1.000
_cell.angle_alpha   90.00
_cell.angle_beta   90.00
_cell.angle_gamma   90.00
#
_symmetry.space_group_name_H-M   'P 1'
#
loop_
_entity.id
_entity.type
_entity.pdbx_description
1 polymer ?
#
loop_
_entity_poly.entity_id
_entity_poly.type
_entity_poly.pdbx_seq_one_letter_code
_entity_poly.pdbx_strand_id
1 'polypeptide(L)'
;MCQSCGKPGSEIDHISGSSDEPTNLQLLCNECHRAKTMKNMIPAPDEEKALIAALFIERIVPDVPVLLADDEAEWQRAWSALKKERRQRLRDEIESMGINLAGLKTRAEWIVKRDAVLSERAQGQPAPSESLSASDGFNWDIGKDTFLEHLLNRSTR
;
A
#
# COMPACT_ATOMS: atom_id res chain seq x y z
N MET A 1 30.41 0.25 16.97
CA MET A 1 31.31 -0.50 16.07
C MET A 1 30.48 -1.39 15.15
N CYS A 2 30.99 -1.73 13.98
CA CYS A 2 30.37 -2.63 13.01
C CYS A 2 30.16 -4.01 13.64
N GLN A 3 28.93 -4.52 13.60
CA GLN A 3 28.55 -5.79 14.20
C GLN A 3 29.12 -7.01 13.46
N SER A 4 29.59 -6.83 12.21
CA SER A 4 30.16 -7.92 11.41
C SER A 4 31.68 -8.02 11.51
N CYS A 5 32.42 -6.90 11.49
CA CYS A 5 33.88 -6.91 11.41
C CYS A 5 34.60 -6.11 12.51
N GLY A 6 33.85 -5.44 13.40
CA GLY A 6 34.40 -4.66 14.51
C GLY A 6 35.00 -3.30 14.13
N LYS A 7 35.18 -2.96 12.84
CA LYS A 7 35.60 -1.60 12.39
C LYS A 7 34.55 -0.53 12.76
N PRO A 8 34.83 0.78 12.68
CA PRO A 8 33.79 1.82 12.78
C PRO A 8 32.66 1.57 11.77
N GLY A 9 31.41 1.60 12.25
CA GLY A 9 30.22 1.43 11.41
C GLY A 9 29.56 2.77 11.09
N SER A 10 28.85 2.84 9.98
CA SER A 10 28.27 4.06 9.39
C SER A 10 26.81 3.90 9.00
N GLU A 11 26.29 2.68 8.89
CA GLU A 11 24.97 2.38 8.33
C GLU A 11 24.19 1.47 9.28
N ILE A 12 22.91 1.76 9.51
CA ILE A 12 21.98 0.88 10.24
C ILE A 12 21.26 0.01 9.21
N ASP A 13 21.22 -1.30 9.45
CA ASP A 13 20.64 -2.29 8.55
C ASP A 13 19.82 -3.33 9.32
N HIS A 14 18.80 -3.89 8.69
CA HIS A 14 17.95 -4.92 9.31
C HIS A 14 18.67 -6.26 9.38
N ILE A 15 18.67 -6.97 10.51
CA ILE A 15 19.30 -8.29 10.66
C ILE A 15 18.61 -9.32 9.76
N SER A 16 17.28 -9.39 9.83
CA SER A 16 16.46 -10.29 9.02
C SER A 16 15.08 -9.69 8.73
N GLY A 17 14.56 -9.89 7.52
CA GLY A 17 13.25 -9.35 7.12
C GLY A 17 13.20 -7.81 7.15
N SER A 18 11.99 -7.26 7.31
CA SER A 18 11.70 -5.82 7.20
C SER A 18 11.13 -5.21 8.48
N SER A 19 11.31 -5.84 9.64
CA SER A 19 10.80 -5.33 10.92
C SER A 19 11.68 -4.21 11.46
N ASP A 20 11.09 -3.08 11.84
CA ASP A 20 11.80 -1.90 12.36
C ASP A 20 12.09 -1.96 13.87
N GLU A 21 11.84 -3.11 14.51
CA GLU A 21 12.15 -3.31 15.92
C GLU A 21 13.65 -3.14 16.18
N PRO A 22 14.08 -2.42 17.24
CA PRO A 22 15.49 -2.19 17.52
C PRO A 22 16.33 -3.46 17.65
N THR A 23 15.71 -4.56 18.08
CA THR A 23 16.33 -5.89 18.19
C THR A 23 16.67 -6.52 16.85
N ASN A 24 16.04 -6.03 15.76
CA ASN A 24 16.29 -6.44 14.39
C ASN A 24 17.23 -5.45 13.66
N LEU A 25 17.84 -4.47 14.33
CA LEU A 25 18.74 -3.52 13.70
C LEU A 25 20.19 -3.81 14.09
N GLN A 26 21.12 -3.63 13.14
CA GLN A 26 22.55 -3.74 13.36
C GLN A 26 23.30 -2.58 12.72
N LEU A 27 24.38 -2.13 13.36
CA LEU A 27 25.29 -1.14 12.78
C LEU A 27 26.36 -1.85 11.95
N LEU A 28 26.50 -1.52 10.67
CA LEU A 28 27.50 -2.06 9.75
C LEU A 28 28.39 -0.94 9.18
N CYS A 29 29.59 -1.32 8.74
CA CYS A 29 30.37 -0.48 7.84
C CYS A 29 29.95 -0.75 6.38
N ASN A 30 30.22 0.19 5.49
CA ASN A 30 29.81 0.11 4.08
C ASN A 30 30.28 -1.18 3.38
N GLU A 31 31.47 -1.69 3.70
CA GLU A 31 32.00 -2.95 3.15
C GLU A 31 31.13 -4.16 3.55
N CYS A 32 30.81 -4.27 4.85
CA CYS A 32 30.00 -5.35 5.38
C CYS A 32 28.54 -5.27 4.92
N HIS A 33 27.97 -4.07 4.83
CA HIS A 33 26.61 -3.86 4.33
C HIS A 33 26.47 -4.30 2.88
N ARG A 34 27.41 -3.90 2.01
CA ARG A 34 27.45 -4.34 0.61
C ARG A 34 27.65 -5.85 0.48
N ALA A 35 28.57 -6.44 1.24
CA ALA A 35 28.80 -7.88 1.23
C ALA A 35 27.53 -8.66 1.59
N LYS A 36 26.80 -8.20 2.61
CA LYS A 36 25.51 -8.78 2.99
C LYS A 36 24.46 -8.62 1.88
N THR A 37 24.34 -7.43 1.31
CA THR A 37 23.42 -7.16 0.20
C THR A 37 23.68 -8.08 -0.98
N MET A 38 24.94 -8.22 -1.40
CA MET A 38 25.32 -9.13 -2.49
C MET A 38 25.02 -10.60 -2.17
N LYS A 39 25.25 -11.03 -0.92
CA LYS A 39 24.90 -12.40 -0.49
C LYS A 39 23.38 -12.67 -0.59
N ASN A 40 22.57 -11.64 -0.38
CA ASN A 40 21.11 -11.73 -0.44
C ASN A 40 20.53 -11.48 -1.85
N MET A 41 21.37 -11.13 -2.83
CA MET A 41 20.96 -11.06 -4.23
C MET A 41 20.83 -12.47 -4.81
N ILE A 42 19.70 -13.11 -4.52
CA ILE A 42 19.32 -14.39 -5.10
C ILE A 42 18.38 -14.19 -6.30
N PRO A 43 18.38 -15.11 -7.27
CA PRO A 43 17.37 -15.10 -8.32
C PRO A 43 15.96 -15.17 -7.73
N ALA A 44 15.03 -14.42 -8.32
CA ALA A 44 13.63 -14.48 -7.93
C ALA A 44 13.06 -15.90 -8.09
N PRO A 45 12.20 -16.39 -7.18
CA PRO A 45 11.46 -17.63 -7.36
C PRO A 45 10.51 -17.54 -8.55
N ASP A 46 10.10 -18.69 -9.09
CA ASP A 46 9.32 -18.73 -10.34
C ASP A 46 7.94 -18.08 -10.21
N GLU A 47 7.34 -18.09 -9.01
CA GLU A 47 6.09 -17.36 -8.73
C GLU A 47 6.27 -15.85 -8.91
N GLU A 48 7.35 -15.28 -8.39
CA GLU A 48 7.65 -13.86 -8.55
C GLU A 48 7.98 -13.51 -10.01
N LYS A 49 8.70 -14.39 -10.73
CA LYS A 49 8.93 -14.21 -12.17
C LYS A 49 7.63 -14.24 -12.96
N ALA A 50 6.72 -15.14 -12.63
CA ALA A 50 5.41 -15.24 -13.27
C ALA A 50 4.58 -13.97 -13.03
N LEU A 51 4.63 -13.41 -11.81
CA LEU A 51 3.99 -12.13 -11.51
C LEU A 51 4.55 -10.99 -12.37
N ILE A 52 5.88 -10.91 -12.52
CA ILE A 52 6.51 -9.91 -13.40
C ILE A 52 6.08 -10.10 -14.86
N ALA A 53 6.04 -11.35 -15.34
CA ALA A 53 5.60 -11.65 -16.70
C ALA A 53 4.13 -11.24 -16.94
N ALA A 54 3.25 -11.50 -15.97
CA ALA A 54 1.86 -11.05 -16.02
C ALA A 54 1.76 -9.52 -16.07
N LEU A 55 2.48 -8.81 -15.20
CA LEU A 55 2.53 -7.34 -15.21
C LEU A 55 3.04 -6.79 -16.55
N PHE A 56 4.04 -7.45 -17.14
CA PHE A 56 4.58 -7.06 -18.44
C PHE A 56 3.52 -7.18 -19.54
N ILE A 57 2.81 -8.30 -19.59
CA ILE A 57 1.75 -8.56 -20.58
C ILE A 57 0.56 -7.61 -20.40
N GLU A 58 0.16 -7.35 -19.15
CA GLU A 58 -1.06 -6.58 -18.87
C GLU A 58 -0.86 -5.08 -18.95
N ARG A 59 0.37 -4.58 -18.70
CA ARG A 59 0.62 -3.14 -18.55
C ARG A 59 1.65 -2.55 -19.50
N ILE A 60 2.57 -3.34 -20.04
CA ILE A 60 3.68 -2.84 -20.87
C ILE A 60 3.48 -3.17 -22.34
N VAL A 61 3.10 -4.42 -22.63
CA VAL A 61 2.90 -4.91 -24.01
C VAL A 61 1.71 -4.27 -24.75
N PRO A 62 0.58 -3.91 -24.13
CA PRO A 62 -0.57 -3.41 -24.87
C PRO A 62 -0.25 -2.16 -25.69
N ASP A 63 -0.66 -2.14 -26.97
CA ASP A 63 -0.43 -1.01 -27.87
C ASP A 63 -1.19 0.26 -27.48
N VAL A 64 -2.20 0.12 -26.62
CA VAL A 64 -3.00 1.22 -26.08
C VAL A 64 -3.04 1.16 -24.56
N PRO A 65 -3.08 2.32 -23.88
CA PRO A 65 -3.19 2.37 -22.42
C PRO A 65 -4.40 1.59 -21.89
N VAL A 66 -4.16 0.68 -20.94
CA VAL A 66 -5.21 -0.14 -20.32
C VAL A 66 -5.80 0.57 -19.10
N LEU A 67 -4.95 1.19 -18.28
CA LEU A 67 -5.36 2.04 -17.16
C LEU A 67 -5.20 3.51 -17.51
N LEU A 68 -5.98 4.36 -16.83
CA LEU A 68 -5.85 5.83 -16.94
C LEU A 68 -4.42 6.32 -16.66
N ALA A 69 -3.69 5.62 -15.79
CA ALA A 69 -2.32 5.97 -15.42
C ALA A 69 -1.27 5.49 -16.44
N ASP A 70 -1.65 4.63 -17.39
CA ASP A 70 -0.75 4.13 -18.44
C ASP A 70 -0.73 5.08 -19.65
N ASP A 71 -1.70 5.99 -19.76
CA ASP A 71 -1.77 7.00 -20.83
C ASP A 71 -0.93 8.22 -20.46
N GLU A 72 0.38 8.20 -20.78
CA GLU A 72 1.28 9.31 -20.46
C GLU A 72 0.81 10.66 -21.02
N ALA A 73 0.15 10.67 -22.19
CA ALA A 73 -0.30 11.88 -22.85
C ALA A 73 -1.49 12.53 -22.12
N GLU A 74 -2.50 11.75 -21.74
CA GLU A 74 -3.70 12.26 -21.07
C GLU A 74 -3.63 12.17 -19.54
N TRP A 75 -2.63 11.49 -18.97
CA TRP A 75 -2.55 11.21 -17.54
C TRP A 75 -2.64 12.49 -16.69
N GLN A 76 -1.94 13.56 -17.08
CA GLN A 76 -1.95 14.80 -16.30
C GLN A 76 -3.36 15.41 -16.21
N ARG A 77 -4.15 15.30 -17.27
CA ARG A 77 -5.54 15.77 -17.32
C ARG A 77 -6.44 14.86 -16.50
N ALA A 78 -6.36 13.56 -16.72
CA ALA A 78 -7.13 12.55 -15.99
C ALA A 78 -6.87 12.67 -14.47
N TRP A 79 -5.60 12.81 -14.08
CA TRP A 79 -5.20 12.96 -12.69
C TRP A 79 -5.73 14.23 -12.05
N SER A 80 -5.71 15.35 -12.76
CA SER A 80 -6.25 16.62 -12.27
C SER A 80 -7.76 16.53 -12.03
N ALA A 81 -8.50 15.88 -12.94
CA ALA A 81 -9.92 15.60 -12.78
C ALA A 81 -10.18 14.72 -11.55
N LEU A 82 -9.47 13.60 -11.42
CA LEU A 82 -9.57 12.69 -10.28
C LEU A 82 -9.27 13.38 -8.94
N LYS A 83 -8.26 14.26 -8.88
CA LYS A 83 -7.99 15.06 -7.67
C LYS A 83 -9.15 15.98 -7.31
N LYS A 84 -9.73 16.64 -8.32
CA LYS A 84 -10.88 17.54 -8.13
C LYS A 84 -12.08 16.77 -7.59
N GLU A 85 -12.42 15.64 -8.20
CA GLU A 85 -13.50 14.76 -7.76
C GLU A 85 -13.29 14.23 -6.34
N ARG A 86 -12.08 13.72 -6.03
CA ARG A 86 -11.75 13.24 -4.68
C ARG A 86 -11.88 14.35 -3.63
N ARG A 87 -11.47 15.58 -3.97
CA ARG A 87 -11.63 16.73 -3.09
C ARG A 87 -13.10 17.10 -2.90
N GLN A 88 -13.90 17.03 -3.96
CA GLN A 88 -15.33 17.32 -3.90
C GLN A 88 -16.05 16.29 -3.02
N ARG A 89 -15.81 14.99 -3.23
CA ARG A 89 -16.39 13.94 -2.38
C ARG A 89 -16.08 14.13 -0.90
N LEU A 90 -14.83 14.47 -0.57
CA LEU A 90 -14.43 14.75 0.81
C LEU A 90 -15.15 15.98 1.36
N ARG A 91 -15.32 17.04 0.56
CA ARG A 91 -16.08 18.23 0.95
C ARG A 91 -17.53 17.87 1.22
N ASP A 92 -18.19 17.18 0.29
CA ASP A 92 -19.60 16.79 0.40
C ASP A 92 -19.81 15.91 1.63
N GLU A 93 -18.91 14.96 1.88
CA GLU A 93 -18.90 14.12 3.08
C GLU A 93 -18.84 14.98 4.35
N ILE A 94 -17.91 15.93 4.44
CA ILE A 94 -17.73 16.78 5.63
C ILE A 94 -18.91 17.74 5.83
N GLU A 95 -19.42 18.34 4.76
CA GLU A 95 -20.60 19.20 4.81
C GLU A 95 -21.85 18.39 5.22
N SER A 96 -21.98 17.14 4.77
CA SER A 96 -23.07 16.24 5.20
C SER A 96 -23.01 15.87 6.69
N MET A 97 -21.81 15.94 7.30
CA MET A 97 -21.63 15.78 8.73
C MET A 97 -21.98 17.04 9.53
N GLY A 98 -22.37 18.14 8.86
CA GLY A 98 -22.70 19.42 9.49
C GLY A 98 -21.50 20.30 9.82
N ILE A 99 -20.30 19.97 9.31
CA ILE A 99 -19.09 20.74 9.58
C ILE A 99 -18.99 21.90 8.58
N ASN A 100 -18.90 23.13 9.10
CA ASN A 100 -18.69 24.32 8.27
C ASN A 100 -17.21 24.44 7.83
N LEU A 101 -16.97 24.41 6.53
CA LEU A 101 -15.64 24.50 5.93
C LEU A 101 -15.12 25.94 5.74
N ALA A 102 -15.93 26.98 5.91
CA ALA A 102 -15.58 28.36 5.56
C ALA A 102 -14.33 28.91 6.30
N GLY A 103 -13.98 28.33 7.46
CA GLY A 103 -12.80 28.70 8.24
C GLY A 103 -11.57 27.80 8.02
N LEU A 104 -11.68 26.73 7.24
CA LEU A 104 -10.62 25.73 7.06
C LEU A 104 -9.98 25.89 5.67
N LYS A 105 -8.69 26.21 5.64
CA LYS A 105 -7.96 26.61 4.43
C LYS A 105 -7.34 25.43 3.69
N THR A 106 -7.03 24.36 4.40
CA THR A 106 -6.29 23.22 3.86
C THR A 106 -7.08 21.92 3.95
N ARG A 107 -6.78 20.99 3.04
CA ARG A 107 -7.35 19.64 3.08
C ARG A 107 -7.00 18.89 4.37
N ALA A 108 -5.82 19.14 4.94
CA ALA A 108 -5.41 18.52 6.20
C ALA A 108 -6.31 18.96 7.36
N GLU A 109 -6.62 20.25 7.46
CA GLU A 109 -7.55 20.78 8.46
C GLU A 109 -8.96 20.17 8.32
N TRP A 110 -9.42 19.95 7.08
CA TRP A 110 -10.69 19.27 6.80
C TRP A 110 -10.70 17.84 7.36
N ILE A 111 -9.64 17.08 7.09
CA ILE A 111 -9.49 15.69 7.56
C ILE A 111 -9.46 15.64 9.09
N VAL A 112 -8.66 16.49 9.73
CA VAL A 112 -8.57 16.55 11.21
C VAL A 112 -9.93 16.82 11.83
N LYS A 113 -10.71 17.75 11.26
CA LYS A 113 -12.06 18.05 11.77
C LYS A 113 -13.04 16.90 11.55
N ARG A 114 -13.02 16.27 10.39
CA ARG A 114 -13.81 15.07 10.11
C ARG A 114 -13.51 13.95 11.10
N ASP A 115 -12.23 13.65 11.29
CA ASP A 115 -11.78 12.54 12.12
C ASP A 115 -12.09 12.80 13.61
N ALA A 116 -12.06 14.07 14.06
CA ALA A 116 -12.52 14.45 15.40
C ALA A 116 -14.02 14.14 15.60
N VAL A 117 -14.88 14.53 14.65
CA VAL A 117 -16.32 14.23 14.71
C VAL A 117 -16.59 12.73 14.65
N LEU A 118 -15.86 11.98 13.82
CA LEU A 118 -15.98 10.52 13.77
C LEU A 118 -15.56 9.87 15.10
N SER A 119 -14.49 10.36 15.73
CA SER A 119 -14.01 9.86 17.02
C SER A 119 -15.00 10.14 18.14
N GLU A 120 -15.59 11.34 18.19
CA GLU A 120 -16.62 11.70 19.16
C GLU A 120 -17.89 10.84 19.00
N ARG A 121 -18.32 10.59 17.75
CA ARG A 121 -19.45 9.70 17.46
C ARG A 121 -19.19 8.25 17.91
N ALA A 122 -17.96 7.76 17.69
CA ALA A 122 -17.57 6.42 18.11
C ALA A 122 -17.54 6.27 19.64
N GLN A 123 -17.21 7.33 20.38
CA GLN A 123 -17.21 7.35 21.85
C GLN A 123 -18.63 7.51 22.44
N GLY A 124 -19.56 8.14 21.70
CA GLY A 124 -20.94 8.36 22.12
C GLY A 124 -21.92 7.22 21.80
N GLN A 125 -21.53 6.25 20.97
CA GLN A 125 -22.28 5.03 20.77
C GLN A 125 -21.87 4.00 21.83
N PRO A 126 -22.80 3.43 22.62
CA PRO A 126 -22.45 2.26 23.42
C PRO A 126 -21.93 1.19 22.47
N ALA A 127 -20.84 0.52 22.84
CA ALA A 127 -20.32 -0.60 22.09
C ALA A 127 -21.51 -1.51 21.72
N PRO A 128 -21.67 -1.90 20.43
CA PRO A 128 -22.68 -2.89 20.09
C PRO A 128 -22.45 -4.07 21.02
N SER A 129 -23.46 -4.38 21.84
CA SER A 129 -23.38 -5.49 22.79
C SER A 129 -22.96 -6.72 22.00
N GLU A 130 -21.74 -7.19 22.24
CA GLU A 130 -21.18 -8.39 21.65
C GLU A 130 -22.05 -9.60 22.04
N SER A 131 -23.15 -9.83 21.31
CA SER A 131 -23.66 -11.18 21.12
C SER A 131 -22.78 -11.82 20.06
N LEU A 132 -21.61 -12.29 20.49
CA LEU A 132 -20.74 -13.17 19.72
C LEU A 132 -21.48 -14.48 19.49
N SER A 133 -22.32 -14.56 18.46
CA SER A 133 -22.56 -15.84 17.80
C SER A 133 -21.34 -16.14 16.95
N ALA A 134 -20.49 -17.02 17.47
CA ALA A 134 -19.33 -17.56 16.82
C ALA A 134 -19.74 -18.38 15.58
N SER A 135 -19.95 -17.70 14.45
CA SER A 135 -19.95 -18.29 13.13
C SER A 135 -19.88 -17.14 12.13
N ASP A 136 -18.66 -16.73 11.80
CA ASP A 136 -18.27 -16.32 10.45
C ASP A 136 -16.79 -15.95 10.51
N GLY A 137 -15.96 -16.99 10.36
CA GLY A 137 -14.54 -16.83 10.15
C GLY A 137 -14.33 -16.01 8.89
N PHE A 138 -13.79 -14.80 9.05
CA PHE A 138 -13.35 -13.95 7.96
C PHE A 138 -12.16 -14.64 7.29
N ASN A 139 -12.46 -15.38 6.22
CA ASN A 139 -11.50 -16.10 5.42
C ASN A 139 -10.71 -15.10 4.57
N TRP A 140 -9.42 -14.91 4.88
CA TRP A 140 -8.50 -14.12 4.05
C TRP A 140 -8.14 -14.82 2.73
N ASP A 141 -8.71 -15.98 2.45
CA ASP A 141 -8.46 -16.77 1.25
C ASP A 141 -9.35 -16.36 0.07
N ILE A 142 -9.44 -15.04 -0.20
CA ILE A 142 -9.99 -14.55 -1.47
C ILE A 142 -8.85 -14.54 -2.49
N GLY A 143 -8.75 -15.65 -3.25
CA GLY A 143 -8.44 -15.57 -4.67
C GLY A 143 -7.02 -15.88 -5.12
N LYS A 144 -6.35 -16.91 -4.56
CA LYS A 144 -5.19 -17.50 -5.26
C LYS A 144 -5.60 -18.42 -6.42
N ASP A 145 -6.79 -19.01 -6.37
CA ASP A 145 -7.20 -20.03 -7.36
C ASP A 145 -7.92 -19.49 -8.60
N THR A 146 -8.50 -18.29 -8.56
CA THR A 146 -9.25 -17.76 -9.72
C THR A 146 -8.38 -17.04 -10.74
N PHE A 147 -7.19 -16.56 -10.36
CA PHE A 147 -6.31 -15.82 -11.26
C PHE A 147 -5.61 -16.74 -12.28
N LEU A 148 -5.16 -17.92 -11.83
CA LEU A 148 -4.52 -18.90 -12.72
C LEU A 148 -5.53 -19.62 -13.63
N GLU A 149 -6.75 -19.90 -13.16
CA GLU A 149 -7.80 -20.51 -13.99
C GLU A 149 -8.32 -19.57 -15.09
N HIS A 150 -8.34 -18.25 -14.86
CA HIS A 150 -8.74 -17.29 -15.89
C HIS A 150 -7.68 -17.11 -17.00
N LEU A 151 -6.40 -17.29 -16.67
CA LEU A 151 -5.30 -17.21 -17.65
C LEU A 151 -5.24 -18.44 -18.56
N LEU A 152 -5.60 -19.63 -18.06
CA LEU A 152 -5.60 -20.86 -18.87
C LEU A 152 -6.79 -20.96 -19.85
N ASN A 153 -7.92 -20.33 -19.55
CA ASN A 153 -9.12 -20.37 -20.42
C ASN A 153 -9.15 -19.32 -21.53
N ARG A 154 -8.20 -18.36 -21.56
CA ARG A 154 -8.09 -17.37 -22.64
C ARG A 154 -7.17 -17.78 -23.80
N SER A 155 -6.50 -18.93 -23.70
CA SER A 155 -5.57 -19.43 -24.73
C SER A 155 -6.24 -20.32 -25.79
N THR A 156 -7.57 -20.43 -25.83
CA THR A 156 -8.31 -21.31 -26.76
C THR A 156 -9.40 -20.61 -27.58
N ARG A 157 -9.28 -19.32 -27.86
CA ARG A 157 -10.13 -18.64 -28.87
C ARG A 157 -9.34 -17.68 -29.75
#